data_AF-A0A967CQU3-F1
#
_entry.id   AF-A0A967CQU3-F1
#
_cell.length_a   1.000
_cell.length_b   1.000
_cell.length_c   1.000
_cell.angle_alpha   90.00
_cell.angle_beta   90.00
_cell.angle_gamma   90.00
#
_symmetry.space_group_name_H-M   'P 1'
#
loop_
_entity.id
_entity.type
_entity.pdbx_description
1 polymer ?
#
loop_
_entity_poly.entity_id
_entity_poly.type
_entity_poly.pdbx_seq_one_letter_code
_entity_poly.pdbx_strand_id
1 'polypeptide(L)'
;AVIAGFRATIAAQPERYVMADTAQDIRAAAAAGKLAIGFDLEGAMPLLEQPEMVALYRDLGVRQMHLAYNRNNITNPDAAMTPMASRSAPCRQMNPSCSPAAWEPPRAPAHPAYGRQSP
;
A
#
# COMPACT_ATOMS: atom_id res chain seq x y z
N ALA A 1 -8.38 3.62 17.59
CA ALA A 1 -8.29 5.01 18.11
C ALA A 1 -8.09 6.04 16.99
N VAL A 2 -7.10 5.88 16.10
CA VAL A 2 -6.74 6.89 15.09
C VAL A 2 -7.88 7.28 14.12
N ILE A 3 -8.45 6.31 13.39
CA ILE A 3 -9.53 6.58 12.42
C ILE A 3 -10.75 7.24 13.10
N ALA A 4 -11.13 6.76 14.28
CA ALA A 4 -12.25 7.33 15.04
C ALA A 4 -12.01 8.80 15.42
N GLY A 5 -10.77 9.15 15.81
CA GLY A 5 -10.39 10.52 16.10
C GLY A 5 -10.50 11.43 14.87
N PHE A 6 -10.00 11.00 13.70
CA PHE A 6 -10.15 11.77 12.47
C PHE A 6 -11.61 11.97 12.07
N ARG A 7 -12.43 10.91 12.16
CA ARG A 7 -13.87 11.01 11.89
C ARG A 7 -14.57 12.02 12.80
N ALA A 8 -14.23 12.03 14.09
CA ALA A 8 -14.79 13.00 15.03
C ALA A 8 -14.40 14.45 14.66
N THR A 9 -13.13 14.68 14.33
CA THR A 9 -12.65 16.01 13.90
C THR A 9 -13.32 16.50 12.61
N ILE A 10 -13.54 15.59 11.65
CA ILE A 10 -14.21 15.89 10.38
C ILE A 10 -15.69 16.21 10.63
N ALA A 11 -16.38 15.39 11.43
CA ALA A 11 -17.78 15.57 11.77
C ALA A 11 -18.06 16.88 12.54
N ALA A 12 -17.08 17.40 13.27
CA ALA A 12 -17.18 18.66 14.00
C ALA A 12 -17.12 19.91 13.09
N GLN A 13 -16.80 19.77 11.80
CA GLN A 13 -16.70 20.89 10.84
C GLN A 13 -17.50 20.60 9.54
N PRO A 14 -18.83 20.39 9.64
CA PRO A 14 -19.67 19.96 8.52
C PRO A 14 -19.81 21.02 7.41
N GLU A 15 -19.52 22.29 7.71
CA GLU A 15 -19.48 23.39 6.75
C GLU A 15 -18.23 23.33 5.85
N ARG A 16 -17.16 22.65 6.28
CA ARG A 16 -15.88 22.55 5.55
C ARG A 16 -15.64 21.18 4.94
N TYR A 17 -16.07 20.12 5.61
CA TYR A 17 -15.67 18.75 5.26
C TYR A 17 -16.86 17.81 5.04
N VAL A 18 -16.65 16.83 4.17
CA VAL A 18 -17.57 15.71 3.92
C VAL A 18 -16.76 14.42 3.83
N MET A 19 -17.23 13.36 4.48
CA MET A 19 -16.72 12.01 4.23
C MET A 19 -17.28 11.51 2.89
N ALA A 20 -16.42 11.18 1.94
CA ALA A 20 -16.84 10.68 0.63
C ALA A 20 -17.07 9.16 0.66
N ASP A 21 -18.25 8.72 0.20
CA ASP A 21 -18.53 7.31 -0.05
C ASP A 21 -18.40 6.97 -1.53
N THR A 22 -18.78 7.91 -2.38
CA THR A 22 -18.83 7.76 -3.83
C THR A 22 -18.14 8.91 -4.55
N ALA A 23 -17.85 8.72 -5.84
CA ALA A 23 -17.38 9.81 -6.69
C ALA A 23 -18.40 10.94 -6.83
N GLN A 24 -19.70 10.67 -6.61
CA GLN A 24 -20.73 11.69 -6.61
C GLN A 24 -20.61 12.61 -5.39
N ASP A 25 -20.28 12.06 -4.22
CA ASP A 25 -20.07 12.87 -3.02
C ASP A 25 -18.91 13.86 -3.20
N ILE A 26 -17.85 13.44 -3.91
CA ILE A 26 -16.71 14.31 -4.25
C ILE A 26 -17.19 15.49 -5.11
N ARG A 27 -17.97 15.21 -6.15
CA ARG A 27 -18.52 16.26 -7.03
C ARG A 27 -19.46 17.20 -6.27
N ALA A 28 -20.32 16.65 -5.40
CA ALA A 28 -21.24 17.42 -4.59
C ALA A 28 -20.52 18.31 -3.57
N ALA A 29 -19.49 17.79 -2.89
CA ALA A 29 -18.65 18.55 -1.97
C ALA A 29 -17.95 19.70 -2.70
N ALA A 30 -17.36 19.43 -3.87
CA ALA A 30 -16.72 20.46 -4.69
C ALA A 30 -17.71 21.57 -5.11
N ALA A 31 -18.91 21.20 -5.57
CA ALA A 31 -19.95 22.16 -5.91
C ALA A 31 -20.41 23.00 -4.71
N ALA A 32 -20.39 22.41 -3.51
CA ALA A 32 -20.74 23.08 -2.26
C ALA A 32 -19.57 23.85 -1.61
N GLY A 33 -18.39 23.92 -2.26
CA GLY A 33 -17.21 24.58 -1.70
C GLY A 33 -16.58 23.85 -0.51
N LYS A 34 -16.83 22.55 -0.37
CA LYS A 34 -16.33 21.70 0.73
C LYS A 34 -15.23 20.76 0.25
N LEU A 35 -14.38 20.33 1.18
CA LEU A 35 -13.39 19.30 0.92
C LEU A 35 -13.97 17.91 1.23
N ALA A 36 -14.02 17.06 0.21
CA ALA A 36 -14.32 15.64 0.35
C ALA A 36 -13.09 14.87 0.86
N ILE A 37 -13.30 13.98 1.83
CA ILE A 37 -12.24 13.22 2.51
C ILE A 37 -12.55 11.72 2.41
N GLY A 38 -11.56 10.94 2.00
CA GLY A 38 -11.51 9.49 2.14
C GLY A 38 -10.16 9.10 2.74
N PHE A 39 -10.11 8.00 3.47
CA PHE A 39 -8.87 7.53 4.09
C PHE A 39 -8.12 6.56 3.17
N ASP A 40 -6.80 6.60 3.27
CA ASP A 40 -5.90 5.59 2.73
C ASP A 40 -5.42 4.68 3.87
N LEU A 41 -5.30 3.39 3.59
CA LEU A 41 -4.73 2.40 4.51
C LEU A 41 -3.43 1.84 3.93
N GLU A 42 -2.32 2.11 4.62
CA GLU A 42 -1.00 1.65 4.21
C GLU A 42 -0.68 0.29 4.83
N GLY A 43 -0.36 -0.69 3.98
CA GLY A 43 -0.05 -2.06 4.35
C GLY A 43 -1.29 -2.93 4.64
N ALA A 44 -1.09 -4.25 4.57
CA ALA A 44 -2.13 -5.23 4.88
C ALA A 44 -2.19 -5.65 6.36
N MET A 45 -1.25 -5.18 7.20
CA MET A 45 -1.21 -5.54 8.62
C MET A 45 -2.53 -5.30 9.37
N PRO A 46 -3.26 -4.20 9.15
CA PRO A 46 -4.54 -3.97 9.83
C PRO A 46 -5.63 -4.98 9.45
N LEU A 47 -5.47 -5.72 8.34
CA LEU A 47 -6.41 -6.76 7.94
C LEU A 47 -6.29 -8.02 8.81
N LEU A 48 -5.19 -8.21 9.55
CA LEU A 48 -4.98 -9.38 10.42
C LEU A 48 -5.25 -10.72 9.70
N GLU A 49 -4.86 -10.79 8.42
CA GLU A 49 -5.08 -11.95 7.53
C GLU A 49 -6.55 -12.33 7.32
N GLN A 50 -7.48 -11.42 7.62
CA GLN A 50 -8.93 -11.58 7.48
C GLN A 50 -9.45 -10.63 6.39
N PRO A 51 -9.73 -11.12 5.16
CA PRO A 51 -10.25 -10.31 4.06
C PRO A 51 -11.53 -9.53 4.39
N GLU A 52 -12.34 -10.05 5.32
CA GLU A 52 -13.59 -9.43 5.79
C GLU A 52 -13.34 -8.06 6.44
N MET A 53 -12.14 -7.84 6.98
CA MET A 53 -11.73 -6.54 7.54
C MET A 53 -11.74 -5.42 6.51
N VAL A 54 -11.62 -5.74 5.20
CA VAL A 54 -11.75 -4.74 4.14
C VAL A 54 -13.11 -4.06 4.16
N ALA A 55 -14.20 -4.82 4.41
CA ALA A 55 -15.54 -4.26 4.51
C ALA A 55 -15.66 -3.31 5.72
N LEU A 56 -15.10 -3.71 6.87
CA LEU A 56 -15.05 -2.86 8.06
C LEU A 56 -14.31 -1.53 7.77
N TYR A 57 -13.13 -1.59 7.16
CA TYR A 57 -12.37 -0.37 6.83
C TYR A 57 -13.06 0.50 5.79
N ARG A 58 -13.75 -0.10 4.81
CA ARG A 58 -14.60 0.60 3.84
C ARG A 58 -15.69 1.40 4.56
N ASP A 59 -16.36 0.83 5.56
CA ASP A 59 -17.43 1.51 6.30
C ASP A 59 -16.89 2.60 7.23
N LEU A 60 -15.66 2.45 7.70
CA LEU A 60 -14.95 3.49 8.44
C LEU A 60 -14.46 4.65 7.55
N GLY A 61 -14.57 4.53 6.22
CA GLY A 61 -14.27 5.61 5.27
C GLY A 61 -12.96 5.43 4.50
N VAL A 62 -12.35 4.25 4.54
CA VAL A 62 -11.21 3.91 3.69
C VAL A 62 -11.68 3.74 2.24
N ARG A 63 -10.95 4.36 1.30
CA ARG A 63 -11.22 4.34 -0.15
C ARG A 63 -10.05 3.85 -0.98
N GLN A 64 -8.85 3.87 -0.39
CA GLN A 64 -7.64 3.36 -0.99
C GLN A 64 -6.91 2.50 0.03
N MET A 65 -6.27 1.44 -0.45
CA MET A 65 -5.41 0.61 0.37
C MET A 65 -4.20 0.19 -0.44
N HIS A 66 -3.02 0.46 0.08
CA HIS A 66 -1.77 -0.08 -0.45
C HIS A 66 -1.44 -1.37 0.29
N LEU A 67 -1.74 -2.53 -0.32
CA LEU A 67 -1.49 -3.83 0.32
C LEU A 67 0.00 -4.06 0.62
N ALA A 68 0.89 -3.46 -0.16
CA ALA A 68 2.32 -3.54 0.06
C ALA A 68 2.97 -2.16 0.09
N TYR A 69 3.78 -1.92 1.11
CA TYR A 69 4.54 -0.69 1.21
C TYR A 69 5.77 -0.87 2.09
N ASN A 70 6.96 -0.68 1.52
CA ASN A 70 8.30 -0.58 2.14
C ASN A 70 8.73 -1.61 3.22
N ARG A 71 7.87 -2.56 3.59
CA ARG A 71 8.10 -3.67 4.52
C ARG A 71 7.37 -4.90 4.02
N ASN A 72 7.98 -6.05 4.25
CA ASN A 72 7.32 -7.33 4.04
C ASN A 72 6.03 -7.42 4.86
N ASN A 73 4.99 -7.97 4.23
CA ASN A 73 3.84 -8.51 4.93
C ASN A 73 3.36 -9.77 4.17
N ILE A 74 2.39 -10.51 4.70
CA ILE A 74 1.93 -11.75 4.07
C ILE A 74 1.43 -11.56 2.62
N THR A 75 0.93 -10.37 2.28
CA THR A 75 0.49 -10.01 0.92
C THR A 75 1.61 -9.50 0.02
N ASN A 76 2.79 -9.21 0.59
CA ASN A 76 4.02 -8.93 -0.15
C ASN A 76 5.25 -9.48 0.61
N PRO A 77 5.60 -10.75 0.40
CA PRO A 77 6.75 -11.40 1.02
C PRO A 77 8.11 -10.87 0.51
N ASP A 78 8.14 -10.00 -0.50
CA ASP A 78 9.35 -9.51 -1.19
C ASP A 78 9.56 -7.98 -1.11
N ALA A 79 8.72 -7.25 -0.35
CA ALA A 79 8.84 -5.80 -0.11
C ALA A 79 10.03 -5.38 0.79
N ALA A 80 10.75 -6.33 1.37
CA ALA A 80 12.07 -6.10 1.92
C ALA A 80 12.96 -5.77 0.73
N MET A 81 13.16 -4.49 0.49
CA MET A 81 14.37 -4.03 -0.17
C MET A 81 15.52 -4.76 0.53
N THR A 82 16.10 -5.76 -0.15
CA THR A 82 17.15 -6.61 0.40
C THR A 82 18.16 -5.70 1.08
N PRO A 83 18.45 -5.85 2.38
CA PRO A 83 19.55 -5.09 2.96
C PRO A 83 20.79 -5.54 2.21
N MET A 84 21.40 -4.63 1.46
CA MET A 84 22.75 -4.82 0.93
C MET A 84 23.63 -5.03 2.16
N ALA A 85 23.88 -6.30 2.48
CA ALA A 85 24.79 -6.69 3.53
C ALA A 85 26.13 -6.02 3.24
N SER A 86 26.58 -5.27 4.23
CA SER A 86 27.84 -4.55 4.33
C SER A 86 28.97 -5.10 3.44
N ARG A 87 29.27 -4.40 2.35
CA ARG A 87 30.65 -4.19 1.92
C ARG A 87 30.80 -2.72 1.55
N SER A 88 31.65 -2.07 2.33
CA SER A 88 32.01 -0.66 2.25
C SER A 88 32.35 -0.22 0.81
N ALA A 89 31.65 0.80 0.29
CA ALA A 89 32.21 1.86 -0.55
C ALA A 89 31.13 2.91 -0.88
N PRO A 90 31.37 4.22 -0.64
CA PRO A 90 30.44 5.28 -1.00
C PRO A 90 30.73 5.78 -2.42
N CYS A 91 29.79 5.62 -3.35
CA CYS A 91 29.67 6.50 -4.50
C CYS A 91 28.36 6.21 -5.24
N ARG A 92 27.35 7.05 -5.04
CA ARG A 92 26.21 7.17 -5.95
C ARG A 92 25.87 8.63 -6.18
N GLN A 93 26.88 9.38 -6.63
CA GLN A 93 26.69 10.54 -7.49
C GLN A 93 26.83 10.04 -8.93
N MET A 94 25.84 10.31 -9.79
CA MET A 94 25.84 9.94 -11.22
C MET A 94 27.19 10.23 -11.89
N ASN A 95 27.82 9.23 -12.50
CA ASN A 95 28.94 9.39 -13.42
C ASN A 95 28.62 8.66 -14.75
N PRO A 96 28.74 9.28 -15.95
CA PRO A 96 28.23 8.73 -17.21
C PRO A 96 29.06 7.58 -17.83
N SER A 97 30.00 6.99 -17.10
CA SER A 97 31.01 6.06 -17.67
C SER A 97 30.70 4.56 -17.50
N CYS A 98 29.54 4.17 -16.96
CA CYS A 98 29.16 2.74 -16.89
C CYS A 98 28.50 2.28 -18.20
N SER A 99 29.18 1.41 -18.94
CA SER A 99 28.68 0.79 -20.17
C SER A 99 27.58 -0.26 -19.88
N PRO A 100 26.59 -0.50 -20.76
CA PRO A 100 25.36 -1.23 -20.44
C PRO A 100 25.49 -2.75 -20.32
N ALA A 101 26.69 -3.31 -20.54
CA ALA A 101 26.85 -4.73 -20.84
C ALA A 101 27.02 -5.66 -19.62
N ALA A 102 26.81 -5.19 -18.39
CA ALA A 102 27.10 -5.98 -17.17
C ALA A 102 25.86 -6.52 -16.43
N TRP A 103 24.67 -6.45 -17.04
CA TRP A 103 23.47 -7.05 -16.46
C TRP A 103 23.19 -8.43 -17.06
N GLU A 104 23.60 -9.49 -16.35
CA GLU A 104 23.00 -10.81 -16.50
C GLU A 104 21.98 -11.02 -15.37
N PRO A 105 20.72 -11.37 -15.69
CA PRO A 105 19.74 -11.66 -14.65
C PRO A 105 20.11 -12.97 -13.93
N PRO A 106 19.91 -13.04 -12.60
CA PRO A 106 20.16 -14.28 -11.86
C PRO A 106 19.24 -15.40 -12.35
N ARG A 107 19.81 -16.58 -12.61
CA ARG A 107 19.05 -17.79 -12.97
C ARG A 107 18.21 -18.23 -11.76
N ALA A 108 16.88 -18.25 -11.94
CA ALA A 108 15.96 -18.75 -10.93
C ALA A 108 16.26 -20.24 -10.62
N PRO A 109 16.22 -20.67 -9.35
CA PRO A 109 16.36 -22.08 -9.00
C PRO A 109 15.16 -22.88 -9.50
N ALA A 110 15.41 -24.08 -10.04
CA ALA A 110 14.37 -24.99 -10.50
C ALA A 110 13.54 -25.52 -9.31
N HIS A 111 12.23 -25.31 -9.34
CA HIS A 111 11.30 -25.94 -8.40
C HIS A 111 11.14 -27.44 -8.72
N PRO A 112 11.11 -28.35 -7.73
CA PRO A 112 10.75 -29.74 -7.98
C PRO A 112 9.24 -29.84 -8.29
N ALA A 113 8.92 -30.56 -9.35
CA ALA A 113 7.55 -30.83 -9.77
C ALA A 113 6.81 -31.68 -8.72
N TYR A 114 5.70 -31.16 -8.18
CA TYR A 114 4.76 -31.95 -7.39
C TYR A 114 4.01 -32.91 -8.33
N GLY A 115 4.46 -34.16 -8.37
CA GLY A 115 3.81 -35.26 -9.09
C GLY A 115 2.59 -35.80 -8.33
N ARG A 116 1.47 -35.87 -9.04
CA ARG A 116 0.17 -36.40 -8.59
C ARG A 116 0.30 -37.84 -8.06
N GLN A 117 -0.34 -38.13 -6.94
CA GLN A 117 -0.68 -39.51 -6.54
C GLN A 117 -2.20 -39.66 -6.55
N SER A 118 -2.70 -40.55 -7.41
CA SER A 118 -4.00 -41.25 -7.32
C SER A 118 -4.00 -42.36 -8.39
N PRO A 119 -4.74 -43.46 -8.22
CA PRO A 119 -5.66 -43.78 -7.11
C PRO A 119 -5.07 -44.70 -6.03
#